data_AF-A0A7S2E768-F1
#
_entry.id   AF-A0A7S2E768-F1
#
_cell.length_a   1.000
_cell.length_b   1.000
_cell.length_c   1.000
_cell.angle_alpha   90.00
_cell.angle_beta   90.00
_cell.angle_gamma   90.00
#
_symmetry.space_group_name_H-M   'P 1'
#
loop_
_entity.id
_entity.type
_entity.pdbx_description
1 polymer ?
#
loop_
_entity_poly.entity_id
_entity_poly.type
_entity_poly.pdbx_seq_one_letter_code
_entity_poly.pdbx_strand_id
1 'polypeptide(L)'
;TVRKLRSVGPPPHDSAASLLVQRKALAELDGDVSLSNVLKMARMYWSVPETSILDMFRIYEVMSFSLDAMWSEVTTVNLIESVPQLAMPTFFLLGRQDHCVFPEISTEFISALEAPSKQIVWFEESGHMPFIDEHEKFSKTMLDLVRCNLS
;
A
#
# COMPACT_ATOMS: atom_id res chain seq x y z
N THR A 1 -17.70 -12.08 6.61
CA THR A 1 -17.04 -10.79 6.28
C THR A 1 -17.92 -9.59 6.61
N VAL A 2 -19.09 -9.43 5.99
CA VAL A 2 -20.01 -8.26 6.24
C VAL A 2 -20.41 -8.05 7.70
N ARG A 3 -20.69 -9.11 8.47
CA ARG A 3 -21.04 -8.98 9.90
C ARG A 3 -19.90 -8.38 10.74
N LYS A 4 -18.64 -8.73 10.44
CA LYS A 4 -17.45 -8.20 11.12
C LYS A 4 -17.20 -6.73 10.76
N LEU A 5 -17.45 -6.36 9.51
CA LEU A 5 -17.39 -4.95 9.08
C LEU A 5 -18.44 -4.10 9.81
N ARG A 6 -19.67 -4.60 9.94
CA ARG A 6 -20.74 -3.87 10.66
C ARG A 6 -20.43 -3.67 12.14
N SER A 7 -19.68 -4.59 12.77
CA SER A 7 -19.36 -4.47 14.20
C SER A 7 -18.31 -3.40 14.51
N VAL A 8 -17.50 -2.97 13.53
CA VAL A 8 -16.47 -1.93 13.72
C VAL A 8 -16.94 -0.54 13.31
N GLY A 9 -18.14 -0.40 12.75
CA GLY A 9 -18.70 0.88 12.33
C GLY A 9 -18.13 1.42 11.00
N PRO A 10 -18.64 2.56 10.52
CA PRO A 10 -18.07 3.26 9.37
C PRO A 10 -16.77 3.99 9.75
N PRO A 11 -15.86 4.24 8.79
CA PRO A 11 -14.69 5.09 9.02
C PRO A 11 -15.10 6.56 9.32
N PRO A 12 -14.25 7.34 10.01
CA PRO A 12 -12.92 6.97 10.51
C PRO A 12 -13.00 5.99 11.69
N HIS A 13 -12.09 5.01 11.71
CA HIS A 13 -12.04 3.98 12.75
C HIS A 13 -11.46 4.52 14.05
N ASP A 14 -11.88 3.96 15.17
CA ASP A 14 -11.46 4.37 16.52
C ASP A 14 -10.12 3.74 16.96
N SER A 15 -9.77 2.57 16.39
CA SER A 15 -8.61 1.77 16.78
C SER A 15 -7.95 1.06 15.59
N ALA A 16 -6.66 0.73 15.75
CA ALA A 16 -5.91 -0.08 14.81
C ALA A 16 -6.59 -1.44 14.57
N ALA A 17 -7.17 -2.03 15.62
CA ALA A 17 -7.92 -3.29 15.53
C ALA A 17 -9.14 -3.17 14.60
N SER A 18 -9.93 -2.11 14.73
CA SER A 18 -11.08 -1.83 13.86
C SER A 18 -10.65 -1.66 12.40
N LEU A 19 -9.54 -0.94 12.15
CA LEU A 19 -8.96 -0.82 10.81
C LEU A 19 -8.50 -2.18 10.25
N LEU A 20 -7.83 -3.02 11.04
CA LEU A 20 -7.38 -4.34 10.59
C LEU A 20 -8.54 -5.28 10.23
N VAL A 21 -9.70 -5.16 10.90
CA VAL A 21 -10.92 -5.88 10.50
C VAL A 21 -11.38 -5.45 9.10
N GLN A 22 -11.34 -4.15 8.81
CA GLN A 22 -11.63 -3.63 7.47
C GLN A 22 -10.61 -4.13 6.45
N ARG A 23 -9.30 -4.03 6.73
CA ARG A 23 -8.24 -4.47 5.82
C ARG A 23 -8.32 -5.94 5.47
N LYS A 24 -8.64 -6.81 6.45
CA LYS A 24 -8.87 -8.25 6.19
C LYS A 24 -10.07 -8.49 5.27
N ALA A 25 -11.14 -7.72 5.43
CA ALA A 25 -12.31 -7.85 4.58
C ALA A 25 -12.04 -7.39 3.14
N LEU A 26 -11.23 -6.34 2.96
CA LEU A 26 -10.78 -5.89 1.64
C LEU A 26 -9.86 -6.92 0.98
N ALA A 27 -8.87 -7.44 1.70
CA ALA A 27 -7.98 -8.49 1.20
C ALA A 27 -8.73 -9.77 0.77
N GLU A 28 -9.83 -10.11 1.45
CA GLU A 28 -10.74 -11.19 1.04
C GLU A 28 -11.52 -10.84 -0.24
N LEU A 29 -11.99 -9.59 -0.38
CA LEU A 29 -12.74 -9.10 -1.54
C LEU A 29 -11.87 -9.03 -2.79
N ASP A 30 -10.66 -8.51 -2.64
CA ASP A 30 -9.70 -8.26 -3.72
C ASP A 30 -8.96 -9.55 -4.13
N GLY A 31 -9.11 -10.63 -3.35
CA GLY A 31 -8.49 -11.92 -3.64
C GLY A 31 -7.00 -11.98 -3.28
N ASP A 32 -6.49 -11.02 -2.51
CA ASP A 32 -5.10 -10.99 -2.01
C ASP A 32 -4.76 -12.24 -1.21
N VAL A 33 -5.73 -12.75 -0.45
CA VAL A 33 -5.60 -14.00 0.33
C VAL A 33 -5.94 -15.26 -0.47
N SER A 34 -6.12 -15.16 -1.79
CA SER A 34 -6.34 -16.33 -2.65
C SER A 34 -5.13 -17.28 -2.60
N LEU A 35 -5.38 -18.58 -2.77
CA LEU A 35 -4.31 -19.59 -2.76
C LEU A 35 -3.20 -19.27 -3.78
N SER A 36 -3.59 -18.79 -4.97
CA SER A 36 -2.65 -18.38 -6.01
C SER A 36 -1.71 -17.27 -5.53
N ASN A 37 -2.26 -16.22 -4.94
CA ASN A 37 -1.48 -15.07 -4.46
C ASN A 37 -0.62 -15.42 -3.24
N VAL A 38 -1.15 -16.22 -2.30
CA VAL A 38 -0.36 -16.73 -1.16
C VAL A 38 0.81 -17.60 -1.63
N LEU A 39 0.61 -18.49 -2.61
CA LEU A 39 1.69 -19.30 -3.19
C LEU A 39 2.73 -18.45 -3.92
N LYS A 40 2.31 -17.40 -4.65
CA LYS A 40 3.22 -16.43 -5.27
C LYS A 40 4.07 -15.71 -4.22
N MET A 41 3.45 -15.21 -3.15
CA MET A 41 4.18 -14.57 -2.05
C MET A 41 5.15 -15.52 -1.38
N ALA A 42 4.72 -16.74 -1.03
CA ALA A 42 5.59 -17.74 -0.41
C ALA A 42 6.80 -18.08 -1.30
N ARG A 43 6.60 -18.21 -2.62
CA ARG A 43 7.68 -18.42 -3.59
C ARG A 43 8.63 -17.21 -3.63
N MET A 44 8.12 -15.99 -3.58
CA MET A 44 8.93 -14.78 -3.55
C MET A 44 9.81 -14.72 -2.29
N TYR A 45 9.23 -14.89 -1.10
CA TYR A 45 9.97 -14.94 0.17
C TYR A 45 10.98 -16.10 0.23
N TRP A 46 10.72 -17.21 -0.44
CA TRP A 46 11.69 -18.30 -0.53
C TRP A 46 12.84 -18.00 -1.51
N SER A 47 12.60 -17.17 -2.53
CA SER A 47 13.56 -16.92 -3.62
C SER A 47 14.67 -15.93 -3.26
N VAL A 48 14.51 -15.16 -2.18
CA VAL A 48 15.50 -14.19 -1.71
C VAL A 48 16.32 -14.81 -0.55
N PRO A 49 17.66 -14.87 -0.64
CA PRO A 49 18.49 -15.55 0.37
C PRO A 49 18.35 -15.00 1.79
N GLU A 50 17.92 -13.75 1.92
CA GLU A 50 17.80 -13.03 3.18
C GLU A 50 16.44 -13.21 3.86
N THR A 51 15.49 -13.87 3.20
CA THR A 51 14.12 -14.03 3.71
C THR A 51 13.74 -15.51 3.88
N SER A 52 12.88 -15.76 4.85
CA SER A 52 12.28 -17.06 5.14
C SER A 52 10.76 -16.99 4.97
N ILE A 53 10.13 -18.13 4.71
CA ILE A 53 8.66 -18.24 4.71
C ILE A 53 8.09 -17.82 6.09
N LEU A 54 8.84 -18.03 7.17
CA LEU A 54 8.45 -17.59 8.51
C LEU A 54 8.36 -16.06 8.64
N ASP A 55 9.10 -15.32 7.80
CA ASP A 55 9.08 -13.87 7.82
C ASP A 55 7.73 -13.31 7.34
N MET A 56 6.99 -14.06 6.51
CA MET A 56 5.63 -13.68 6.14
C MET A 56 4.72 -13.50 7.37
N PHE A 57 4.83 -14.39 8.36
CA PHE A 57 4.08 -14.29 9.62
C PHE A 57 4.63 -13.18 10.52
N ARG A 58 5.96 -13.09 10.64
CA ARG A 58 6.60 -12.06 11.47
C ARG A 58 6.31 -10.64 10.97
N ILE A 59 6.32 -10.43 9.66
CA ILE A 59 5.98 -9.14 9.03
C ILE A 59 4.55 -8.75 9.39
N TYR A 60 3.61 -9.70 9.33
CA TYR A 60 2.22 -9.43 9.71
C TYR A 60 2.09 -9.06 11.21
N GLU A 61 2.79 -9.76 12.09
CA GLU A 61 2.83 -9.45 13.53
C GLU A 61 3.43 -8.07 13.80
N VAL A 62 4.59 -7.78 13.21
CA VAL A 62 5.28 -6.49 13.37
C VAL A 62 4.47 -5.34 12.79
N MET A 63 3.82 -5.53 11.63
CA MET A 63 2.92 -4.52 11.06
C MET A 63 1.75 -4.21 11.98
N SER A 64 1.13 -5.24 12.56
CA SER A 64 0.01 -5.08 13.50
C SER A 64 0.45 -4.35 14.78
N PHE A 65 1.62 -4.73 15.32
CA PHE A 65 2.22 -4.08 16.48
C PHE A 65 2.54 -2.60 16.21
N SER A 66 3.21 -2.30 15.10
CA SER A 66 3.61 -0.92 14.76
C SER A 66 2.40 -0.02 14.53
N LEU A 67 1.35 -0.52 13.86
CA LEU A 67 0.13 0.24 13.63
C LEU A 67 -0.60 0.56 14.94
N ASP A 68 -0.65 -0.39 15.87
CA ASP A 68 -1.26 -0.17 17.19
C ASP A 68 -0.45 0.83 18.02
N ALA A 69 0.88 0.66 18.06
CA ALA A 69 1.80 1.52 18.81
C ALA A 69 1.81 2.98 18.32
N MET A 70 1.58 3.20 17.02
CA MET A 70 1.59 4.53 16.39
C MET A 70 0.19 5.07 16.06
N TRP A 71 -0.86 4.44 16.58
CA TRP A 71 -2.23 4.73 16.17
C TRP A 71 -2.63 6.19 16.37
N SER A 72 -2.30 6.75 17.54
CA SER A 72 -2.60 8.15 17.88
C SER A 72 -1.94 9.14 16.92
N GLU A 73 -0.72 8.86 16.50
CA GLU A 73 0.05 9.72 15.61
C GLU A 73 -0.48 9.61 14.19
N VAL A 74 -0.56 8.38 13.65
CA VAL A 74 -0.93 8.13 12.24
C VAL A 74 -2.33 8.66 11.92
N THR A 75 -3.28 8.56 12.86
CA THR A 75 -4.66 9.03 12.66
C THR A 75 -4.79 10.55 12.60
N THR A 76 -3.78 11.29 13.04
CA THR A 76 -3.77 12.77 13.05
C THR A 76 -2.94 13.38 11.93
N VAL A 77 -2.17 12.57 11.20
CA VAL A 77 -1.33 13.05 10.10
C VAL A 77 -2.20 13.44 8.90
N ASN A 78 -2.09 14.71 8.49
CA ASN A 78 -2.60 15.20 7.22
C ASN A 78 -1.43 15.53 6.29
N LEU A 79 -1.23 14.75 5.23
CA LEU A 79 -0.12 14.95 4.29
C LEU A 79 -0.28 16.22 3.44
N ILE A 80 -1.51 16.68 3.18
CA ILE A 80 -1.76 17.93 2.45
C ILE A 80 -1.22 19.13 3.24
N GLU A 81 -1.31 19.09 4.57
CA GLU A 81 -0.81 20.15 5.45
C GLU A 81 0.67 19.99 5.80
N SER A 82 1.10 18.75 6.08
CA SER A 82 2.46 18.47 6.58
C SER A 82 3.52 18.34 5.48
N VAL A 83 3.12 18.01 4.25
CA VAL A 83 4.01 17.86 3.09
C VAL A 83 3.45 18.67 1.92
N PRO A 84 3.41 20.01 2.02
CA PRO A 84 2.90 20.85 0.94
C PRO A 84 3.86 20.90 -0.25
N GLN A 85 5.15 20.63 -0.04
CA GLN A 85 6.18 20.72 -1.07
C GLN A 85 7.27 19.64 -0.92
N LEU A 86 7.74 19.12 -2.05
CA LEU A 86 8.93 18.30 -2.17
C LEU A 86 9.95 18.98 -3.10
N ALA A 87 11.23 18.95 -2.70
CA ALA A 87 12.31 19.62 -3.44
C ALA A 87 12.88 18.79 -4.62
N MET A 88 12.23 17.67 -4.97
CA MET A 88 12.70 16.70 -5.95
C MET A 88 11.57 16.22 -6.88
N PRO A 89 11.91 15.78 -8.12
CA PRO A 89 10.98 15.01 -8.95
C PRO A 89 10.35 13.86 -8.17
N THR A 90 9.02 13.75 -8.23
CA THR A 90 8.26 12.76 -7.45
C THR A 90 7.39 11.91 -8.35
N PHE A 91 7.47 10.59 -8.17
CA PHE A 91 6.69 9.60 -8.90
C PHE A 91 5.79 8.83 -7.93
N PHE A 92 4.51 8.69 -8.28
CA PHE A 92 3.52 7.95 -7.51
C PHE A 92 3.11 6.70 -8.28
N LEU A 93 3.38 5.53 -7.73
CA LEU A 93 3.07 4.24 -8.35
C LEU A 93 1.81 3.70 -7.67
N LEU A 94 0.66 3.76 -8.35
CA LEU A 94 -0.65 3.48 -7.77
C LEU A 94 -1.38 2.39 -8.55
N GLY A 95 -2.02 1.47 -7.85
CA GLY A 95 -2.96 0.53 -8.45
C GLY A 95 -4.28 1.21 -8.78
N ARG A 96 -4.85 0.90 -9.95
CA ARG A 96 -6.15 1.45 -10.36
C ARG A 96 -7.30 0.85 -9.55
N GLN A 97 -7.11 -0.36 -9.01
CA GLN A 97 -8.12 -1.15 -8.32
C GLN A 97 -7.90 -1.15 -6.79
N ASP A 98 -7.17 -0.16 -6.25
CA ASP A 98 -6.87 -0.07 -4.81
C ASP A 98 -8.12 0.35 -4.01
N HIS A 99 -8.70 -0.60 -3.28
CA HIS A 99 -9.80 -0.35 -2.35
C HIS A 99 -9.33 -0.06 -0.92
N CYS A 100 -8.04 -0.21 -0.62
CA CYS A 100 -7.44 0.14 0.66
C CYS A 100 -7.17 1.65 0.76
N VAL A 101 -6.67 2.24 -0.32
CA VAL A 101 -6.48 3.67 -0.51
C VAL A 101 -7.08 4.04 -1.87
N PHE A 102 -8.32 4.54 -1.85
CA PHE A 102 -9.01 4.92 -3.08
C PHE A 102 -8.16 5.88 -3.93
N PRO A 103 -7.98 5.61 -5.24
CA PRO A 103 -7.17 6.45 -6.13
C PRO A 103 -7.50 7.94 -6.05
N GLU A 104 -8.77 8.28 -5.84
CA GLU A 104 -9.25 9.66 -5.72
C GLU A 104 -8.56 10.41 -4.59
N ILE A 105 -8.43 9.77 -3.41
CA ILE A 105 -7.76 10.36 -2.23
C ILE A 105 -6.29 10.64 -2.55
N SER A 106 -5.62 9.68 -3.18
CA SER A 106 -4.22 9.85 -3.60
C SER A 106 -4.07 10.99 -4.61
N THR A 107 -4.96 11.07 -5.60
CA THR A 107 -4.90 12.13 -6.61
C THR A 107 -5.15 13.53 -6.04
N GLU A 108 -5.99 13.66 -5.00
CA GLU A 108 -6.22 14.92 -4.30
C GLU A 108 -4.92 15.43 -3.66
N PHE A 109 -4.23 14.58 -2.87
CA PHE A 109 -2.94 14.92 -2.28
C PHE A 109 -1.89 15.26 -3.34
N ILE A 110 -1.77 14.44 -4.38
CA ILE A 110 -0.78 14.64 -5.46
C ILE A 110 -1.05 15.94 -6.22
N SER A 111 -2.32 16.31 -6.39
CA SER A 111 -2.69 17.58 -7.01
C SER A 111 -2.24 18.77 -6.17
N ALA A 112 -2.50 18.72 -4.86
CA ALA A 112 -2.15 19.78 -3.91
C ALA A 112 -0.63 19.93 -3.68
N LEU A 113 0.13 18.84 -3.79
CA LEU A 113 1.58 18.83 -3.56
C LEU A 113 2.35 19.70 -4.56
N GLU A 114 3.27 20.54 -4.12
CA GLU A 114 4.24 21.21 -4.99
C GLU A 114 5.51 20.37 -5.17
N ALA A 115 5.99 20.19 -6.41
CA ALA A 115 7.28 19.56 -6.69
C ALA A 115 7.82 20.00 -8.06
N PRO A 116 9.15 19.92 -8.31
CA PRO A 116 9.73 20.22 -9.63
C PRO A 116 9.06 19.47 -10.79
N SER A 117 8.68 18.21 -10.56
CA SER A 117 7.80 17.44 -11.43
C SER A 117 7.05 16.39 -10.63
N LYS A 118 5.84 16.07 -11.07
CA LYS A 118 4.96 15.05 -10.48
C LYS A 118 4.45 14.15 -11.58
N GLN A 119 4.57 12.84 -11.40
CA GLN A 119 3.99 11.87 -12.32
C GLN A 119 3.30 10.75 -11.56
N ILE A 120 2.08 10.42 -11.99
CA ILE A 120 1.38 9.22 -11.54
C ILE A 120 1.61 8.12 -12.57
N VAL A 121 2.08 6.97 -12.12
CA VAL A 121 2.18 5.74 -12.90
C VAL A 121 1.08 4.81 -12.44
N TRP A 122 0.13 4.56 -13.33
CA TRP A 122 -1.01 3.71 -13.05
C TRP A 122 -0.71 2.24 -13.41
N PHE A 123 -1.01 1.40 -12.44
CA PHE A 123 -1.00 -0.05 -12.55
C PHE A 123 -2.45 -0.50 -12.70
N GLU A 124 -2.91 -0.56 -13.96
CA GLU A 124 -4.33 -0.72 -14.32
C GLU A 124 -4.91 -2.06 -13.84
N GLU A 125 -4.08 -3.09 -13.68
CA GLU A 125 -4.47 -4.43 -13.24
C GLU A 125 -4.04 -4.72 -11.80
N SER A 126 -3.68 -3.68 -11.03
CA SER A 126 -3.20 -3.82 -9.65
C SER A 126 -4.14 -3.17 -8.64
N GLY A 127 -4.20 -3.80 -7.46
CA GLY A 127 -4.81 -3.26 -6.25
C GLY A 127 -3.80 -2.52 -5.39
N HIS A 128 -3.79 -2.79 -4.08
CA HIS A 128 -2.96 -2.06 -3.12
C HIS A 128 -1.44 -2.32 -3.28
N MET A 129 -1.05 -3.44 -3.91
CA MET A 129 0.35 -3.89 -3.97
C MET A 129 0.79 -4.08 -5.44
N PRO A 130 0.98 -3.00 -6.21
CA PRO A 130 1.37 -3.08 -7.63
C PRO A 130 2.70 -3.80 -7.88
N PHE A 131 3.59 -3.83 -6.87
CA PHE A 131 4.85 -4.58 -6.93
C PHE A 131 4.65 -6.11 -6.84
N ILE A 132 3.50 -6.58 -6.37
CA ILE A 132 3.11 -8.00 -6.35
C ILE A 132 2.28 -8.32 -7.60
N ASP A 133 1.25 -7.52 -7.86
CA ASP A 133 0.24 -7.79 -8.90
C ASP A 133 0.85 -7.72 -10.32
N GLU A 134 1.61 -6.65 -10.60
CA GLU A 134 2.25 -6.37 -11.90
C GLU A 134 3.80 -6.28 -11.77
N HIS A 135 4.42 -7.24 -11.07
CA HIS A 135 5.84 -7.20 -10.69
C HIS A 135 6.85 -6.91 -11.83
N GLU A 136 6.64 -7.45 -13.05
CA GLU A 136 7.52 -7.19 -14.20
C GLU A 136 7.45 -5.72 -14.65
N LYS A 137 6.23 -5.19 -14.75
CA LYS A 137 5.99 -3.78 -15.09
C LYS A 137 6.54 -2.88 -13.99
N PHE A 138 6.31 -3.23 -12.72
CA PHE A 138 6.84 -2.47 -11.59
C PHE A 138 8.36 -2.38 -11.64
N SER A 139 9.03 -3.51 -11.86
CA SER A 139 10.49 -3.57 -11.99
C SER A 139 10.99 -2.73 -13.17
N LYS A 140 10.32 -2.83 -14.33
CA LYS A 140 10.66 -2.02 -15.51
C LYS A 140 10.47 -0.52 -15.23
N THR A 141 9.34 -0.13 -14.64
CA THR A 141 9.06 1.27 -14.27
C THR A 141 10.13 1.81 -13.32
N MET A 142 10.53 1.05 -12.30
CA MET A 142 11.59 1.46 -11.38
C MET A 142 12.93 1.66 -12.10
N LEU A 143 13.29 0.75 -13.02
CA LEU A 143 14.52 0.88 -13.80
C LEU A 143 14.49 2.12 -14.71
N ASP A 144 13.38 2.36 -15.40
CA ASP A 144 13.24 3.47 -16.34
C ASP A 144 13.25 4.83 -15.61
N LEU A 145 12.56 4.93 -14.46
CA LEU A 145 12.43 6.20 -13.74
C LEU A 145 13.63 6.52 -12.83
N VAL A 146 14.19 5.53 -12.15
CA VAL A 146 15.24 5.77 -11.13
C VAL A 146 16.62 5.83 -11.77
N ARG A 147 16.92 5.01 -12.80
CA ARG A 147 18.26 5.00 -13.40
C ARG A 147 18.52 6.18 -14.35
N CYS A 148 17.52 6.66 -15.08
CA CYS A 148 17.69 7.78 -16.01
C CYS A 148 17.89 9.14 -15.31
N ASN A 149 17.60 9.26 -14.01
CA ASN A 149 17.78 10.49 -13.24
C ASN A 149 19.12 10.55 -12.47
N LEU A 150 20.00 9.55 -12.63
CA LEU A 150 21.32 9.47 -11.97
C LEU A 150 22.50 9.64 -12.94
N SER A 151 22.25 10.03 -14.20
CA SER A 151 23.25 10.33 -15.23
C SER A 151 23.28 11.81 -15.55
#